data_AF-A0A368B331-F1
#
_entry.id   AF-A0A368B331-F1
#
_cell.length_a   1.000
_cell.length_b   1.000
_cell.length_c   1.000
_cell.angle_alpha   90.00
_cell.angle_beta   90.00
_cell.angle_gamma   90.00
#
_symmetry.space_group_name_H-M   'P 1'
#
loop_
_entity.id
_entity.type
_entity.pdbx_description
1 polymer ?
#
loop_
_entity_poly.entity_id
_entity_poly.type
_entity_poly.pdbx_seq_one_letter_code
_entity_poly.pdbx_strand_id
1 'polypeptide(L)'
;MGFLDKFSHTFDKQGYDLDGYDRDGFAKSGYNKKGYDKNGLDRNGYDKKGYDKRGYDRKGFDKKGYDKKGYKEGYDEDGFDFKGYNKDGFNKKGYDKKGYNTDGYDNRGFSIDGIHIDTKTTFDTNGYNKKGYNVDGYNKDGFNKNGYNLDGINKNGFNKDGYDLDGYNKKGYNVDGYNKEGYDSNGFDANGYDEKGYNKEGYDSNGFDENGYDSNGFDKLGYDHLGYDKDGYNQEGYNKFNKSKNEVPTD
;
A
#
# COMPACT_ATOMS: atom_id res chain seq x y z
N MET A 1 -74.56 -68.64 -3.06
CA MET A 1 -73.44 -68.15 -3.90
C MET A 1 -73.70 -66.70 -4.22
N GLY A 2 -72.83 -65.79 -3.79
CA GLY A 2 -72.99 -64.34 -4.01
C GLY A 2 -71.85 -63.54 -3.40
N PHE A 3 -70.62 -63.96 -3.73
CA PHE A 3 -69.35 -63.23 -3.66
C PHE A 3 -69.31 -61.92 -2.84
N LEU A 4 -69.10 -62.04 -1.52
CA LEU A 4 -68.05 -61.24 -0.89
C LEU A 4 -66.72 -61.83 -1.38
N ASP A 5 -66.02 -61.15 -2.28
CA ASP A 5 -64.61 -60.77 -2.07
C ASP A 5 -64.04 -60.05 -3.31
N LYS A 6 -63.05 -59.19 -3.07
CA LYS A 6 -62.15 -58.58 -4.06
C LYS A 6 -62.72 -57.48 -4.98
N PHE A 7 -62.88 -56.29 -4.42
CA PHE A 7 -62.26 -55.12 -5.06
C PHE A 7 -60.73 -55.30 -4.95
N SER A 8 -60.20 -56.23 -5.75
CA SER A 8 -58.78 -56.28 -6.05
C SER A 8 -58.50 -54.94 -6.72
N HIS A 9 -57.70 -54.08 -6.09
CA HIS A 9 -57.04 -52.98 -6.79
C HIS A 9 -56.25 -53.63 -7.96
N THR A 10 -56.87 -53.72 -9.13
CA THR A 10 -56.26 -54.32 -10.31
C THR A 10 -55.29 -53.31 -10.87
N PHE A 11 -54.01 -53.57 -10.65
CA PHE A 11 -52.92 -52.82 -11.27
C PHE A 11 -52.76 -53.30 -12.72
N ASP A 12 -52.50 -52.36 -13.63
CA ASP A 12 -52.22 -52.65 -15.03
C ASP A 12 -50.89 -53.43 -15.20
N LYS A 13 -50.54 -53.80 -16.43
CA LYS A 13 -49.27 -54.49 -16.74
C LYS A 13 -48.01 -53.70 -16.33
N GLN A 14 -48.14 -52.40 -16.07
CA GLN A 14 -47.06 -51.49 -15.71
C GLN A 14 -47.03 -51.23 -14.19
N GLY A 15 -47.97 -51.80 -13.43
CA GLY A 15 -48.03 -51.75 -11.98
C GLY A 15 -48.84 -50.58 -11.40
N TYR A 16 -49.68 -49.91 -12.18
CA TYR A 16 -50.50 -48.75 -11.75
C TYR A 16 -51.99 -49.08 -11.67
N ASP A 17 -52.70 -48.54 -10.69
CA ASP A 17 -54.15 -48.70 -10.52
C ASP A 17 -54.95 -47.85 -11.55
N LEU A 18 -56.28 -47.94 -11.50
CA LEU A 18 -57.18 -47.20 -12.39
C LEU A 18 -57.07 -45.66 -12.24
N ASP A 19 -56.60 -45.19 -11.08
CA ASP A 19 -56.34 -43.76 -10.82
C ASP A 19 -54.92 -43.35 -11.29
N GLY A 20 -54.10 -44.29 -11.77
CA GLY A 20 -52.76 -44.07 -12.30
C GLY A 20 -51.63 -44.08 -11.25
N TYR A 21 -51.82 -44.71 -10.09
CA TYR A 21 -50.85 -44.79 -8.98
C TYR A 21 -50.33 -46.22 -8.77
N ASP A 22 -49.03 -46.35 -8.47
CA ASP A 22 -48.40 -47.63 -8.15
C ASP A 22 -48.88 -48.18 -6.79
N ARG A 23 -48.41 -49.39 -6.42
CA ARG A 23 -48.74 -50.01 -5.13
C ARG A 23 -48.28 -49.19 -3.91
N ASP A 24 -47.30 -48.31 -4.07
CA ASP A 24 -46.81 -47.40 -3.04
C ASP A 24 -47.63 -46.09 -3.00
N GLY A 25 -48.60 -45.91 -3.91
CA GLY A 25 -49.47 -44.74 -4.02
C GLY A 25 -48.87 -43.56 -4.79
N PHE A 26 -47.89 -43.80 -5.68
CA PHE A 26 -47.22 -42.78 -6.50
C PHE A 26 -47.55 -42.94 -7.98
N ALA A 27 -47.87 -41.82 -8.64
CA ALA A 27 -48.08 -41.82 -10.09
C ALA A 27 -46.77 -42.05 -10.83
N LYS A 28 -46.84 -42.35 -12.13
CA LYS A 28 -45.65 -42.49 -12.99
C LYS A 28 -44.73 -41.26 -13.00
N SER A 29 -45.27 -40.09 -12.69
CA SER A 29 -44.51 -38.85 -12.50
C SER A 29 -43.69 -38.80 -11.20
N GLY A 30 -43.82 -39.80 -10.32
CA GLY A 30 -43.12 -39.90 -9.05
C GLY A 30 -43.83 -39.24 -7.86
N TYR A 31 -45.05 -38.70 -8.04
CA TYR A 31 -45.79 -37.96 -7.00
C TYR A 31 -47.08 -38.70 -6.60
N ASN A 32 -47.42 -38.68 -5.32
CA ASN A 32 -48.67 -39.23 -4.81
C ASN A 32 -49.88 -38.33 -5.14
N LYS A 33 -51.09 -38.78 -4.79
CA LYS A 33 -52.36 -38.05 -5.04
C LYS A 33 -52.43 -36.67 -4.39
N LYS A 34 -51.59 -36.41 -3.38
CA LYS A 34 -51.45 -35.10 -2.72
C LYS A 34 -50.34 -34.23 -3.35
N GLY A 35 -49.67 -34.71 -4.40
CA GLY A 35 -48.64 -34.00 -5.14
C GLY A 35 -47.24 -34.04 -4.54
N TYR A 36 -46.94 -34.98 -3.64
CA TYR A 36 -45.64 -35.11 -2.98
C TYR A 36 -44.88 -36.35 -3.47
N ASP A 37 -43.57 -36.23 -3.64
CA ASP A 37 -42.66 -37.32 -4.02
C ASP A 37 -42.42 -38.32 -2.86
N LYS A 38 -41.63 -39.36 -3.11
CA LYS A 38 -41.29 -40.37 -2.08
C LYS A 38 -40.51 -39.77 -0.90
N ASN A 39 -39.90 -38.60 -1.05
CA ASN A 39 -39.24 -37.85 0.02
C ASN A 39 -40.19 -36.87 0.74
N GLY A 40 -41.48 -36.84 0.37
CA GLY A 40 -42.48 -35.97 0.97
C GLY A 40 -42.41 -34.51 0.50
N LEU A 41 -41.81 -34.24 -0.66
CA LEU A 41 -41.67 -32.90 -1.24
C LEU A 41 -42.59 -32.71 -2.45
N ASP A 42 -43.17 -31.53 -2.56
CA ASP A 42 -43.96 -31.14 -3.72
C ASP A 42 -43.09 -30.97 -4.97
N ARG A 43 -43.72 -30.68 -6.12
CA ARG A 43 -43.01 -30.44 -7.40
C ARG A 43 -42.02 -29.28 -7.36
N ASN A 44 -42.16 -28.37 -6.39
CA ASN A 44 -41.27 -27.24 -6.20
C ASN A 44 -40.19 -27.52 -5.13
N GLY A 45 -40.14 -28.74 -4.58
CA GLY A 45 -39.15 -29.17 -3.59
C GLY A 45 -39.48 -28.81 -2.14
N TYR A 46 -40.74 -28.50 -1.80
CA TYR A 46 -41.17 -28.14 -0.44
C TYR A 46 -41.97 -29.23 0.25
N ASP A 47 -41.73 -29.44 1.53
CA ASP A 47 -42.46 -30.40 2.35
C ASP A 47 -43.93 -29.96 2.58
N LYS A 48 -44.71 -30.81 3.25
CA LYS A 48 -46.11 -30.51 3.59
C LYS A 48 -46.29 -29.27 4.47
N LYS A 49 -45.24 -28.84 5.17
CA LYS A 49 -45.23 -27.63 6.00
C LYS A 49 -44.74 -26.40 5.22
N GLY A 50 -44.40 -26.57 3.94
CA GLY A 50 -43.99 -25.51 3.04
C GLY A 50 -42.50 -25.17 3.08
N TYR A 51 -41.64 -26.06 3.60
CA TYR A 51 -40.19 -25.84 3.73
C TYR A 51 -39.37 -26.71 2.77
N ASP A 52 -38.31 -26.14 2.18
CA ASP A 52 -37.38 -26.88 1.34
C ASP A 52 -36.50 -27.84 2.17
N LYS A 53 -35.68 -28.67 1.51
CA LYS A 53 -34.75 -29.59 2.20
C LYS A 53 -33.77 -28.89 3.15
N ARG A 54 -33.54 -27.58 2.97
CA ARG A 54 -32.66 -26.77 3.82
C ARG A 54 -33.43 -26.06 4.94
N GLY A 55 -34.74 -26.28 5.04
CA GLY A 55 -35.59 -25.74 6.09
C GLY A 55 -36.10 -24.32 5.85
N TYR A 56 -36.06 -23.82 4.60
CA TYR A 56 -36.55 -22.49 4.24
C TYR A 56 -37.90 -22.55 3.53
N ASP A 57 -38.80 -21.64 3.88
CA ASP A 57 -40.09 -21.50 3.25
C ASP A 57 -39.97 -20.99 1.81
N ARG A 58 -41.09 -20.90 1.10
CA ARG A 58 -41.12 -20.40 -0.29
C ARG A 58 -40.65 -18.95 -0.45
N LYS A 59 -40.63 -18.17 0.63
CA LYS A 59 -40.11 -16.79 0.66
C LYS A 59 -38.62 -16.74 1.05
N GLY A 60 -38.02 -17.88 1.41
CA GLY A 60 -36.62 -18.01 1.76
C GLY A 60 -36.32 -17.78 3.24
N PHE A 61 -37.31 -17.91 4.14
CA PHE A 61 -37.15 -17.78 5.59
C PHE A 61 -37.21 -19.13 6.29
N ASP A 62 -36.36 -19.34 7.29
CA ASP A 62 -36.40 -20.52 8.12
C ASP A 62 -37.62 -20.53 9.06
N LYS A 63 -37.76 -21.58 9.87
CA LYS A 63 -38.87 -21.70 10.85
C LYS A 63 -38.86 -20.61 11.93
N LYS A 64 -37.70 -20.00 12.21
CA LYS A 64 -37.55 -18.91 13.18
C LYS A 64 -37.78 -17.54 12.53
N GLY A 65 -37.86 -17.47 11.20
CA GLY A 65 -38.06 -16.26 10.40
C GLY A 65 -36.77 -15.59 9.92
N TYR A 66 -35.62 -16.26 10.00
CA TYR A 66 -34.35 -15.77 9.46
C TYR A 66 -34.24 -16.11 7.98
N ASP A 67 -33.75 -15.15 7.20
CA ASP A 67 -33.43 -15.39 5.80
C ASP A 67 -32.23 -16.34 5.64
N LYS A 68 -31.89 -16.68 4.40
CA LYS A 68 -30.73 -17.55 4.10
C LYS A 68 -29.37 -16.98 4.52
N LYS A 69 -29.30 -15.69 4.85
CA LYS A 69 -28.10 -15.02 5.36
C LYS A 69 -28.09 -14.97 6.90
N GLY A 70 -29.12 -15.50 7.56
CA GLY A 70 -29.25 -15.50 9.00
C GLY A 70 -29.82 -14.21 9.57
N TYR A 71 -30.56 -13.40 8.79
CA TYR A 71 -31.15 -12.15 9.25
C TYR A 71 -32.68 -12.22 9.32
N LYS A 72 -33.23 -11.76 10.44
CA LYS A 72 -34.66 -11.58 10.68
C LYS A 72 -34.91 -10.10 10.95
N GLU A 73 -35.81 -9.48 10.19
CA GLU A 73 -36.07 -8.03 10.27
C GLU A 73 -34.80 -7.17 10.11
N GLY A 74 -33.80 -7.69 9.37
CA GLY A 74 -32.53 -7.01 9.14
C GLY A 74 -31.46 -7.22 10.21
N TYR A 75 -31.72 -8.05 11.23
CA TYR A 75 -30.78 -8.36 12.33
C TYR A 75 -30.46 -9.86 12.42
N ASP A 76 -29.22 -10.18 12.77
CA ASP A 76 -28.79 -11.55 13.06
C ASP A 76 -29.36 -12.07 14.41
N GLU A 77 -29.03 -13.31 14.77
CA GLU A 77 -29.49 -13.92 16.03
C GLU A 77 -28.93 -13.21 17.28
N ASP A 78 -27.80 -12.51 17.15
CA ASP A 78 -27.20 -11.67 18.19
C ASP A 78 -27.83 -10.25 18.24
N GLY A 79 -28.76 -9.94 17.33
CA GLY A 79 -29.45 -8.66 17.25
C GLY A 79 -28.65 -7.54 16.55
N PHE A 80 -27.67 -7.87 15.71
CA PHE A 80 -26.86 -6.92 14.94
C PHE A 80 -27.24 -6.93 13.45
N ASP A 81 -27.27 -5.74 12.86
CA ASP A 81 -27.49 -5.59 11.43
C ASP A 81 -26.28 -6.11 10.62
N PHE A 82 -26.41 -6.13 9.30
CA PHE A 82 -25.33 -6.57 8.41
C PHE A 82 -24.05 -5.71 8.49
N LYS A 83 -24.13 -4.52 9.11
CA LYS A 83 -22.98 -3.65 9.39
C LYS A 83 -22.41 -3.87 10.79
N GLY A 84 -22.98 -4.78 11.58
CA GLY A 84 -22.56 -5.12 12.92
C GLY A 84 -23.07 -4.18 14.01
N TYR A 85 -24.18 -3.47 13.79
CA TYR A 85 -24.80 -2.55 14.75
C TYR A 85 -26.16 -3.05 15.22
N ASN A 86 -26.44 -2.95 16.52
CA ASN A 86 -27.73 -3.30 17.09
C ASN A 86 -28.82 -2.27 16.71
N LYS A 87 -30.06 -2.51 17.17
CA LYS A 87 -31.19 -1.59 16.94
C LYS A 87 -30.94 -0.17 17.45
N ASP A 88 -30.16 -0.03 18.51
CA ASP A 88 -29.78 1.27 19.10
C ASP A 88 -28.59 1.92 18.35
N GLY A 89 -28.04 1.25 17.34
CA GLY A 89 -26.95 1.77 16.51
C GLY A 89 -25.55 1.58 17.08
N PHE A 90 -25.36 0.68 18.04
CA PHE A 90 -24.08 0.35 18.67
C PHE A 90 -23.55 -1.01 18.22
N ASN A 91 -22.24 -1.11 18.04
CA ASN A 91 -21.58 -2.36 17.69
C ASN A 91 -21.44 -3.29 18.90
N LYS A 92 -20.91 -4.51 18.68
CA LYS A 92 -20.65 -5.50 19.74
C LYS A 92 -19.75 -4.99 20.88
N LYS A 93 -18.95 -3.95 20.65
CA LYS A 93 -18.09 -3.30 21.67
C LYS A 93 -18.79 -2.13 22.36
N GLY A 94 -20.05 -1.84 22.03
CA GLY A 94 -20.83 -0.74 22.60
C GLY A 94 -20.53 0.62 22.01
N TYR A 95 -19.95 0.71 20.80
CA TYR A 95 -19.67 1.99 20.14
C TYR A 95 -20.58 2.21 18.94
N ASP A 96 -21.06 3.45 18.80
CA ASP A 96 -21.85 3.88 17.66
C ASP A 96 -21.02 3.94 16.37
N LYS A 97 -21.67 4.32 15.26
CA LYS A 97 -21.00 4.48 13.96
C LYS A 97 -19.91 5.56 13.95
N LYS A 98 -19.94 6.49 14.90
CA LYS A 98 -18.94 7.55 15.06
C LYS A 98 -17.81 7.14 16.01
N GLY A 99 -17.90 5.95 16.62
CA GLY A 99 -16.90 5.41 17.52
C GLY A 99 -17.06 5.86 18.98
N TYR A 100 -18.24 6.31 19.40
CA TYR A 100 -18.53 6.72 20.78
C TYR A 100 -19.46 5.74 21.48
N ASN A 101 -19.21 5.49 22.75
CA ASN A 101 -20.10 4.70 23.59
C ASN A 101 -21.37 5.47 23.97
N THR A 102 -22.25 4.83 24.73
CA THR A 102 -23.51 5.44 25.21
C THR A 102 -23.29 6.70 26.05
N ASP A 103 -22.14 6.80 26.72
CA ASP A 103 -21.76 7.96 27.53
C ASP A 103 -21.08 9.07 26.70
N GLY A 104 -20.93 8.87 25.39
CA GLY A 104 -20.37 9.86 24.45
C GLY A 104 -18.84 9.88 24.39
N TYR A 105 -18.15 8.82 24.83
CA TYR A 105 -16.68 8.71 24.83
C TYR A 105 -16.18 7.68 23.82
N ASP A 106 -15.04 7.98 23.18
CA ASP A 106 -14.34 7.06 22.31
C ASP A 106 -13.66 5.93 23.10
N ASN A 107 -13.05 4.99 22.37
CA ASN A 107 -12.36 3.84 22.97
C ASN A 107 -11.11 4.18 23.79
N ARG A 108 -10.68 5.44 23.80
CA ARG A 108 -9.60 5.97 24.64
C ARG A 108 -10.15 6.93 25.69
N GLY A 109 -11.47 6.96 25.91
CA GLY A 109 -12.10 7.78 26.92
C GLY A 109 -12.21 9.25 26.56
N PHE A 110 -12.10 9.65 25.29
CA PHE A 110 -12.28 11.04 24.87
C PHE A 110 -13.69 11.32 24.35
N SER A 111 -14.31 12.39 24.84
CA SER A 111 -15.57 12.89 24.32
C SER A 111 -15.43 13.39 22.89
N ILE A 112 -16.56 13.75 22.26
CA ILE A 112 -16.55 14.39 20.94
C ILE A 112 -15.72 15.68 20.92
N ASP A 113 -15.82 16.48 21.99
CA ASP A 113 -15.06 17.72 22.20
C ASP A 113 -13.59 17.48 22.59
N GLY A 114 -13.19 16.21 22.76
CA GLY A 114 -11.82 15.84 23.07
C GLY A 114 -11.47 15.93 24.54
N ILE A 115 -12.46 15.93 25.45
CA ILE A 115 -12.25 15.89 26.89
C ILE A 115 -12.16 14.43 27.35
N HIS A 116 -11.11 14.08 28.09
CA HIS A 116 -10.89 12.75 28.63
C HIS A 116 -11.75 12.50 29.87
N ILE A 117 -12.33 11.31 29.96
CA ILE A 117 -13.27 10.90 31.01
C ILE A 117 -12.65 10.99 32.40
N ASP A 118 -11.39 10.59 32.58
CA ASP A 118 -10.77 10.54 33.91
C ASP A 118 -10.16 11.89 34.33
N THR A 119 -9.48 12.59 33.43
CA THR A 119 -8.74 13.82 33.77
C THR A 119 -9.62 15.06 33.71
N LYS A 120 -10.76 14.98 33.02
CA LYS A 120 -11.62 16.13 32.69
C LYS A 120 -10.89 17.25 31.94
N THR A 121 -9.78 16.92 31.27
CA THR A 121 -9.01 17.83 30.42
C THR A 121 -8.94 17.30 29.00
N THR A 122 -8.28 18.03 28.09
CA THR A 122 -8.02 17.55 26.72
C THR A 122 -6.96 16.45 26.62
N PHE A 123 -6.38 16.01 27.73
CA PHE A 123 -5.30 15.02 27.78
C PHE A 123 -5.71 13.79 28.60
N ASP A 124 -5.28 12.61 28.19
CA ASP A 124 -5.44 11.37 28.95
C ASP A 124 -4.55 11.34 30.18
N THR A 125 -4.64 10.27 30.96
CA THR A 125 -3.82 10.05 32.16
C THR A 125 -2.33 9.92 31.86
N ASN A 126 -1.95 9.66 30.61
CA ASN A 126 -0.57 9.63 30.15
C ASN A 126 -0.11 10.99 29.58
N GLY A 127 -0.96 12.03 29.64
CA GLY A 127 -0.66 13.36 29.15
C GLY A 127 -0.79 13.54 27.64
N TYR A 128 -1.47 12.64 26.91
CA TYR A 128 -1.67 12.75 25.46
C TYR A 128 -3.11 13.11 25.12
N ASN A 129 -3.32 13.99 24.14
CA ASN A 129 -4.64 14.38 23.71
C ASN A 129 -5.32 13.31 22.83
N LYS A 130 -6.57 13.56 22.43
CA LYS A 130 -7.29 12.69 21.50
C LYS A 130 -6.56 12.43 20.19
N LYS A 131 -5.67 13.30 19.72
CA LYS A 131 -4.85 13.05 18.52
C LYS A 131 -3.54 12.31 18.81
N GLY A 132 -3.26 12.01 20.07
CA GLY A 132 -2.07 11.28 20.52
C GLY A 132 -0.85 12.17 20.74
N TYR A 133 -1.02 13.47 20.95
CA TYR A 133 0.08 14.42 21.20
C TYR A 133 0.04 14.95 22.62
N ASN A 134 1.20 15.10 23.24
CA ASN A 134 1.36 15.72 24.54
C ASN A 134 1.12 17.24 24.48
N VAL A 135 1.26 17.92 25.62
CA VAL A 135 1.09 19.37 25.73
C VAL A 135 2.03 20.15 24.81
N ASP A 136 3.25 19.65 24.60
CA ASP A 136 4.26 20.23 23.71
C ASP A 136 4.01 19.90 22.22
N GLY A 137 2.97 19.10 21.91
CA GLY A 137 2.61 18.74 20.56
C GLY A 137 3.37 17.57 19.96
N TYR A 138 3.99 16.72 20.79
CA TYR A 138 4.75 15.52 20.39
C TYR A 138 4.01 14.23 20.76
N ASN A 139 4.06 13.24 19.88
CA ASN A 139 3.49 11.93 20.13
C ASN A 139 4.37 11.09 21.06
N LYS A 140 3.94 9.86 21.36
CA LYS A 140 4.69 8.92 22.22
C LYS A 140 6.09 8.58 21.69
N ASP A 141 6.32 8.69 20.39
CA ASP A 141 7.62 8.48 19.76
C ASP A 141 8.49 9.76 19.78
N GLY A 142 8.00 10.87 20.35
CA GLY A 142 8.70 12.14 20.39
C GLY A 142 8.62 12.96 19.10
N PHE A 143 7.66 12.71 18.21
CA PHE A 143 7.48 13.45 16.94
C PHE A 143 6.21 14.28 16.93
N ASN A 144 6.30 15.49 16.41
CA ASN A 144 5.16 16.37 16.22
C ASN A 144 4.27 15.93 15.05
N LYS A 145 3.18 16.66 14.83
CA LYS A 145 2.22 16.36 13.74
C LYS A 145 2.83 16.36 12.33
N ASN A 146 3.96 17.03 12.14
CA ASN A 146 4.69 17.08 10.88
C ASN A 146 5.76 15.99 10.78
N GLY A 147 5.91 15.14 11.81
CA GLY A 147 6.87 14.05 11.83
C GLY A 147 8.28 14.43 12.24
N TYR A 148 8.47 15.58 12.91
CA TYR A 148 9.77 16.05 13.40
C TYR A 148 9.86 16.00 14.92
N ASN A 149 11.02 15.65 15.45
CA ASN A 149 11.30 15.66 16.88
C ASN A 149 11.52 17.09 17.40
N LEU A 150 11.90 17.21 18.67
CA LEU A 150 12.19 18.50 19.30
C LEU A 150 13.31 19.27 18.58
N ASP A 151 14.30 18.55 18.08
CA ASP A 151 15.44 19.10 17.34
C ASP A 151 15.11 19.43 15.87
N GLY A 152 13.85 19.25 15.44
CA GLY A 152 13.44 19.51 14.07
C GLY A 152 13.89 18.44 13.07
N ILE A 153 14.21 17.23 13.54
CA ILE A 153 14.68 16.09 12.75
C ILE A 153 13.59 15.02 12.64
N ASN A 154 13.36 14.50 11.44
CA ASN A 154 12.39 13.45 11.19
C ASN A 154 12.93 12.06 11.55
N LYS A 155 12.07 11.04 11.50
CA LYS A 155 12.45 9.63 11.78
C LYS A 155 13.61 9.10 10.91
N ASN A 156 13.89 9.73 9.77
CA ASN A 156 14.98 9.36 8.87
C ASN A 156 16.27 10.15 9.12
N GLY A 157 16.31 11.02 10.15
CA GLY A 157 17.50 11.80 10.48
C GLY A 157 17.63 13.14 9.72
N PHE A 158 16.60 13.56 8.98
CA PHE A 158 16.66 14.81 8.18
C PHE A 158 15.74 15.90 8.74
N ASN A 159 16.18 17.15 8.60
CA ASN A 159 15.41 18.34 8.91
C ASN A 159 14.30 18.59 7.86
N LYS A 160 13.59 19.71 8.01
CA LYS A 160 12.52 20.09 7.09
C LYS A 160 12.99 20.34 5.66
N ASP A 161 14.22 20.79 5.50
CA ASP A 161 14.85 21.09 4.21
C ASP A 161 15.52 19.86 3.58
N GLY A 162 15.47 18.71 4.28
CA GLY A 162 15.97 17.44 3.77
C GLY A 162 17.46 17.19 4.04
N TYR A 163 18.06 17.94 4.97
CA TYR A 163 19.46 17.81 5.38
C TYR A 163 19.56 17.17 6.77
N ASP A 164 20.55 16.31 6.97
CA ASP A 164 20.85 15.72 8.26
C ASP A 164 21.48 16.74 9.22
N LEU A 165 21.83 16.28 10.43
CA LEU A 165 22.49 17.12 11.44
C LEU A 165 23.88 17.61 11.00
N ASP A 166 24.54 16.89 10.09
CA ASP A 166 25.82 17.28 9.51
C ASP A 166 25.64 18.26 8.33
N GLY A 167 24.39 18.57 7.94
CA GLY A 167 24.07 19.49 6.85
C GLY A 167 24.08 18.84 5.47
N TYR A 168 23.98 17.51 5.36
CA TYR A 168 23.98 16.77 4.10
C TYR A 168 22.61 16.15 3.78
N ASN A 169 22.21 16.24 2.53
CA ASN A 169 20.98 15.63 2.07
C ASN A 169 21.13 14.10 1.97
N LYS A 170 20.04 13.40 1.64
CA LYS A 170 20.05 11.94 1.48
C LYS A 170 21.06 11.41 0.46
N LYS A 171 21.49 12.23 -0.50
CA LYS A 171 22.52 11.88 -1.50
C LYS A 171 23.95 12.18 -1.01
N GLY A 172 24.10 12.72 0.20
CA GLY A 172 25.39 13.06 0.78
C GLY A 172 25.93 14.43 0.35
N TYR A 173 25.09 15.35 -0.15
CA TYR A 173 25.51 16.70 -0.57
C TYR A 173 24.94 17.77 0.34
N ASN A 174 25.75 18.79 0.66
CA ASN A 174 25.33 19.94 1.44
C ASN A 174 24.41 20.88 0.65
N VAL A 175 24.03 22.00 1.26
CA VAL A 175 23.17 23.00 0.63
C VAL A 175 23.77 23.60 -0.65
N ASP A 176 25.10 23.69 -0.71
CA ASP A 176 25.84 24.21 -1.85
C ASP A 176 26.09 23.13 -2.93
N GLY A 177 25.67 21.88 -2.69
CA GLY A 177 25.79 20.79 -3.65
C GLY A 177 27.10 20.02 -3.59
N TYR A 178 27.89 20.15 -2.51
CA TYR A 178 29.17 19.46 -2.30
C TYR A 178 29.07 18.35 -1.25
N ASN A 179 29.78 17.25 -1.46
CA ASN A 179 29.86 16.14 -0.53
C ASN A 179 30.76 16.46 0.68
N LYS A 180 30.96 15.47 1.58
CA LYS A 180 31.81 15.64 2.76
C LYS A 180 33.27 15.93 2.41
N GLU A 181 33.70 15.46 1.25
CA GLU A 181 35.03 15.67 0.69
C GLU A 181 35.16 17.01 -0.06
N GLY A 182 34.07 17.77 -0.24
CA GLY A 182 34.09 19.07 -0.91
C GLY A 182 33.88 19.02 -2.43
N TYR A 183 33.43 17.90 -2.99
CA TYR A 183 33.19 17.71 -4.43
C TYR A 183 31.70 17.67 -4.78
N ASP A 184 31.35 18.26 -5.91
CA ASP A 184 30.00 18.26 -6.46
C ASP A 184 29.61 16.87 -7.00
N SER A 185 28.39 16.75 -7.53
CA SER A 185 27.93 15.48 -8.11
C SER A 185 28.69 15.01 -9.35
N ASN A 186 29.49 15.88 -9.94
CA ASN A 186 30.36 15.57 -11.08
C ASN A 186 31.80 15.29 -10.65
N GLY A 187 32.11 15.37 -9.35
CA GLY A 187 33.45 15.13 -8.81
C GLY A 187 34.37 16.34 -8.83
N PHE A 188 33.86 17.58 -8.94
CA PHE A 188 34.66 18.81 -8.94
C PHE A 188 34.44 19.63 -7.67
N ASP A 189 35.52 20.21 -7.14
CA ASP A 189 35.49 21.10 -5.98
C ASP A 189 34.85 22.46 -6.31
N ALA A 190 34.80 23.34 -5.31
CA ALA A 190 34.26 24.70 -5.49
C ALA A 190 35.04 25.55 -6.52
N ASN A 191 36.27 25.17 -6.85
CA ASN A 191 37.11 25.83 -7.84
C ASN A 191 37.01 25.16 -9.22
N GLY A 192 36.24 24.08 -9.35
CA GLY A 192 36.05 23.35 -10.61
C GLY A 192 37.13 22.32 -10.92
N TYR A 193 37.88 21.84 -9.92
CA TYR A 193 38.93 20.83 -10.06
C TYR A 193 38.55 19.51 -9.39
N ASP A 194 38.90 18.40 -10.02
CA ASP A 194 38.66 17.06 -9.49
C ASP A 194 39.62 16.71 -8.34
N GLU A 195 39.49 15.49 -7.79
CA GLU A 195 40.37 15.00 -6.72
C GLU A 195 41.85 14.99 -7.09
N LYS A 196 42.15 14.89 -8.40
CA LYS A 196 43.52 14.94 -8.92
C LYS A 196 44.01 16.35 -9.22
N GLY A 197 43.16 17.37 -9.08
CA GLY A 197 43.49 18.77 -9.34
C GLY A 197 43.33 19.19 -10.80
N TYR A 198 42.55 18.46 -11.61
CA TYR A 198 42.27 18.81 -13.01
C TYR A 198 40.84 19.30 -13.20
N ASN A 199 40.66 20.31 -14.03
CA ASN A 199 39.35 20.83 -14.39
C ASN A 199 38.62 19.85 -15.33
N LYS A 200 37.37 20.19 -15.69
CA LYS A 200 36.55 19.37 -16.60
C LYS A 200 37.18 19.15 -17.99
N GLU A 201 38.10 20.02 -18.40
CA GLU A 201 38.84 19.91 -19.67
C GLU A 201 40.13 19.09 -19.52
N GLY A 202 40.47 18.65 -18.31
CA GLY A 202 41.66 17.85 -18.02
C GLY A 202 42.91 18.67 -17.72
N TYR A 203 42.78 19.97 -17.42
CA TYR A 203 43.92 20.86 -17.12
C TYR A 203 43.99 21.26 -15.65
N ASP A 204 45.19 21.30 -15.10
CA ASP A 204 45.45 21.72 -13.73
C ASP A 204 45.25 23.24 -13.54
N SER A 205 45.44 23.73 -12.31
CA SER A 205 45.36 25.16 -12.00
C SER A 205 46.36 26.04 -12.77
N ASN A 206 47.42 25.44 -13.35
CA ASN A 206 48.41 26.12 -14.16
C ASN A 206 48.11 26.01 -15.67
N GLY A 207 47.04 25.30 -16.06
CA GLY A 207 46.63 25.12 -17.44
C GLY A 207 47.32 23.96 -18.17
N PHE A 208 47.89 22.98 -17.46
CA PHE A 208 48.57 21.81 -18.04
C PHE A 208 47.82 20.51 -17.77
N ASP A 209 47.82 19.60 -18.73
CA ASP A 209 47.19 18.28 -18.63
C ASP A 209 48.01 17.32 -17.74
N GLU A 210 47.51 16.09 -17.56
CA GLU A 210 48.21 15.05 -16.77
C GLU A 210 49.61 14.69 -17.32
N ASN A 211 49.87 15.01 -18.59
CA ASN A 211 51.17 14.83 -19.25
C ASN A 211 52.06 16.08 -19.20
N GLY A 212 51.58 17.19 -18.64
CA GLY A 212 52.31 18.44 -18.50
C GLY A 212 52.23 19.37 -19.71
N TYR A 213 51.25 19.22 -20.61
CA TYR A 213 51.07 20.06 -21.80
C TYR A 213 49.84 20.97 -21.70
N ASP A 214 49.96 22.20 -22.21
CA ASP A 214 48.88 23.17 -22.25
C ASP A 214 47.81 22.81 -23.30
N SER A 215 46.74 23.61 -23.37
CA SER A 215 45.69 23.46 -24.39
C SER A 215 46.16 23.55 -25.84
N ASN A 216 47.37 24.06 -26.08
CA ASN A 216 48.00 24.14 -27.40
C ASN A 216 48.97 22.98 -27.64
N GLY A 217 49.14 22.07 -26.67
CA GLY A 217 50.04 20.92 -26.76
C GLY A 217 51.50 21.23 -26.42
N PHE A 218 51.80 22.32 -25.70
CA PHE A 218 53.16 22.71 -25.30
C PHE A 218 53.38 22.56 -23.80
N ASP A 219 54.56 22.07 -23.41
CA ASP A 219 54.97 21.95 -22.02
C ASP A 219 55.25 23.32 -21.38
N LYS A 220 55.58 23.33 -20.09
CA LYS A 220 55.92 24.55 -19.35
C LYS A 220 57.13 25.31 -19.92
N LEU A 221 57.98 24.64 -20.69
CA LEU A 221 59.14 25.23 -21.38
C LEU A 221 58.79 25.72 -22.79
N GLY A 222 57.56 25.49 -23.27
CA GLY A 222 57.07 25.91 -24.57
C GLY A 222 57.35 24.91 -25.70
N TYR A 223 57.62 23.63 -25.39
CA TYR A 223 57.90 22.58 -26.37
C TYR A 223 56.76 21.56 -26.47
N ASP A 224 56.47 21.12 -27.68
CA ASP A 224 55.47 20.09 -27.94
C ASP A 224 55.94 18.70 -27.47
N HIS A 225 55.07 17.69 -27.60
CA HIS A 225 55.40 16.31 -27.21
C HIS A 225 56.54 15.67 -28.03
N LEU A 226 56.97 16.32 -29.11
CA LEU A 226 58.11 15.92 -29.94
C LEU A 226 59.37 16.73 -29.60
N GLY A 227 59.28 17.69 -28.67
CA GLY A 227 60.38 18.54 -28.23
C GLY A 227 60.60 19.78 -29.08
N TYR A 228 59.62 20.27 -29.84
CA TYR A 228 59.71 21.45 -30.70
C TYR A 228 58.85 22.62 -30.20
N ASP A 229 59.38 23.83 -30.28
CA ASP A 229 58.66 25.06 -29.92
C ASP A 229 57.56 25.42 -30.93
N LYS A 230 56.82 26.49 -30.67
CA LYS A 230 55.77 27.01 -31.59
C LYS A 230 56.29 27.37 -32.99
N ASP A 231 57.59 27.64 -33.12
CA ASP A 231 58.25 27.93 -34.39
C ASP A 231 58.78 26.65 -35.07
N GLY A 232 58.65 25.48 -34.43
CA GLY A 232 59.08 24.19 -34.94
C GLY A 232 60.56 23.86 -34.68
N TYR A 233 61.20 24.45 -33.66
CA TYR A 233 62.60 24.24 -33.30
C TYR A 233 62.77 23.59 -31.92
N ASN A 234 63.73 22.67 -31.79
CA ASN A 234 64.05 22.03 -30.52
C ASN A 234 64.84 22.95 -29.59
N GLN A 235 65.13 22.48 -28.36
CA GLN A 235 65.94 23.22 -27.37
C GLN A 235 67.34 23.63 -27.88
N GLU A 236 67.88 22.91 -28.87
CA GLU A 236 69.17 23.21 -29.50
C GLU A 236 69.04 24.18 -30.69
N GLY A 237 67.83 24.59 -31.05
CA GLY A 237 67.56 25.51 -32.16
C GLY A 237 67.49 24.86 -33.54
N TYR A 238 67.26 23.55 -33.62
CA TYR A 238 67.12 22.79 -34.86
C TYR A 238 65.67 22.37 -35.12
N ASN A 239 65.21 22.49 -36.38
CA ASN A 239 63.90 21.97 -36.77
C ASN A 239 63.94 20.45 -37.04
N LYS A 240 62.77 19.85 -37.30
CA LYS A 240 62.62 18.42 -37.62
C LYS A 240 63.42 17.90 -38.83
N PHE A 241 64.07 18.78 -39.57
CA PHE A 241 64.95 18.47 -40.71
C PHE A 241 66.44 18.75 -40.41
N ASN A 242 66.81 18.93 -39.13
CA ASN A 242 68.16 19.29 -38.67
C ASN A 242 68.68 20.62 -39.24
N LYS A 243 67.81 21.59 -39.55
CA LYS A 243 68.22 22.96 -39.95
C LYS A 243 68.15 23.92 -38.77
N SER A 244 69.16 24.78 -38.63
CA SER A 244 69.22 25.78 -37.55
C SER A 244 68.25 26.94 -37.81
N LYS A 245 67.70 27.54 -36.75
CA LYS A 245 66.88 28.77 -36.79
C LYS A 245 67.55 29.93 -37.54
N ASN A 246 68.89 29.95 -37.63
CA ASN A 246 69.67 30.96 -38.34
C ASN A 246 69.85 30.66 -39.85
N GLU A 247 69.48 29.48 -40.32
CA GLU A 247 69.67 29.04 -41.73
C GLU A 247 68.38 29.13 -42.57
N VAL A 248 67.24 29.43 -41.95
CA VAL A 248 65.94 29.56 -42.61
C VAL A 248 65.57 31.05 -42.63
N PRO A 249 65.58 31.73 -43.79
CA PRO A 249 65.12 33.11 -43.89
C PRO A 249 63.66 33.20 -43.45
N THR A 250 63.34 34.17 -42.58
CA THR A 250 61.97 34.57 -42.30
C THR A 250 61.40 35.26 -43.55
N ASP A 251 60.49 34.60 -44.27
CA ASP A 251 59.64 35.23 -45.29
C ASP A 251 58.39 35.85 -44.64
#